data_AF-A0A4Y8C912-F1
#
_entry.id   AF-A0A4Y8C912-F1
#
_cell.length_a   1.000
_cell.length_b   1.000
_cell.length_c   1.000
_cell.angle_alpha   90.00
_cell.angle_beta   90.00
_cell.angle_gamma   90.00
#
_symmetry.space_group_name_H-M   'P 1'
#
loop_
_entity.id
_entity.type
_entity.pdbx_description
1 polymer ?
#
loop_
_entity_poly.entity_id
_entity_poly.type
_entity_poly.pdbx_seq_one_letter_code
_entity_poly.pdbx_strand_id
1 'polypeptide(L)'
;FVDQSANLDMALKIILNAKCQRVSVCNALETLLIHEKIAKNFISLLIPEFEKFKVKIHAHENALAYFNNSNLEVFKADENTFDTEWLDFALSVKLVKDCDEAI
;
A
#
# COMPACT_ATOMS: atom_id res chain seq x y z
N PHE A 1 7.77 -3.07 3.25
CA PHE A 1 8.44 -1.79 2.97
C PHE A 1 9.02 -1.82 1.56
N VAL A 2 8.84 -0.75 0.79
CA VAL A 2 9.47 -0.57 -0.53
C VAL A 2 10.45 0.58 -0.44
N ASP A 3 11.74 0.25 -0.51
CA ASP A 3 12.83 1.22 -0.38
C ASP A 3 13.03 2.07 -1.66
N GLN A 4 13.70 3.22 -1.52
CA GLN A 4 14.08 4.07 -2.65
C GLN A 4 14.92 3.35 -3.72
N SER A 5 15.71 2.33 -3.34
CA SER A 5 16.54 1.57 -4.27
C SER A 5 15.83 0.37 -4.90
N ALA A 6 14.54 0.16 -4.59
CA ALA A 6 13.80 -0.99 -5.08
C ALA A 6 13.54 -0.92 -6.59
N ASN A 7 13.59 -2.08 -7.25
CA ASN A 7 13.05 -2.21 -8.59
C ASN A 7 11.51 -2.15 -8.51
N LEU A 8 10.91 -1.08 -9.05
CA LEU A 8 9.47 -0.81 -8.89
C LEU A 8 8.59 -1.87 -9.55
N ASP A 9 8.96 -2.40 -10.71
CA ASP A 9 8.19 -3.44 -11.40
C ASP A 9 8.20 -4.76 -10.63
N MET A 10 9.34 -5.11 -10.04
CA MET A 10 9.46 -6.28 -9.18
C MET A 10 8.67 -6.09 -7.88
N ALA A 11 8.78 -4.92 -7.25
CA ALA A 11 8.03 -4.59 -6.04
C ALA A 11 6.51 -4.67 -6.28
N LEU A 12 6.03 -4.14 -7.40
CA LEU A 12 4.62 -4.21 -7.80
C LEU A 12 4.15 -5.67 -7.89
N LYS A 13 4.89 -6.53 -8.59
CA LYS A 13 4.53 -7.96 -8.73
C LYS A 13 4.46 -8.68 -7.38
N ILE A 14 5.42 -8.41 -6.50
CA ILE A 14 5.46 -9.00 -5.15
C ILE A 14 4.25 -8.55 -4.34
N ILE A 15 3.92 -7.25 -4.37
CA ILE A 15 2.79 -6.69 -3.63
C ILE A 15 1.45 -7.24 -4.14
N LEU A 16 1.29 -7.37 -5.46
CA LEU A 16 0.09 -7.97 -6.04
C LEU A 16 -0.05 -9.44 -5.65
N ASN A 17 1.06 -10.19 -5.62
CA ASN A 17 1.02 -11.55 -5.11
C ASN A 17 0.65 -11.61 -3.63
N ALA A 18 1.26 -10.74 -2.81
CA ALA A 18 1.07 -10.73 -1.37
C ALA A 18 -0.33 -10.24 -0.94
N LYS A 19 -0.97 -9.32 -1.68
CA LYS A 19 -2.32 -8.83 -1.35
C LYS A 19 -3.42 -9.48 -2.17
N CYS A 20 -3.24 -9.62 -3.49
CA CYS A 20 -4.36 -9.89 -4.40
C CYS A 20 -4.51 -11.38 -4.76
N GLN A 21 -3.59 -12.26 -4.34
CA GLN A 21 -3.69 -13.69 -4.66
C GLN A 21 -4.71 -14.41 -3.78
N ARG A 22 -4.62 -14.24 -2.46
CA ARG A 22 -5.51 -14.86 -1.48
C ARG A 22 -5.49 -14.05 -0.19
N VAL A 23 -6.58 -13.32 0.09
CA VAL A 23 -6.67 -12.45 1.28
C VAL A 23 -7.07 -13.19 2.56
N SER A 24 -7.54 -14.43 2.45
CA SER A 24 -8.04 -15.25 3.58
C SER A 24 -6.94 -16.01 4.34
N VAL A 25 -5.67 -15.66 4.14
CA VAL A 25 -4.52 -16.29 4.80
C VAL A 25 -3.76 -15.27 5.62
N CYS A 26 -3.23 -15.69 6.77
CA CYS A 26 -2.57 -14.82 7.74
C CYS A 26 -1.27 -14.15 7.26
N ASN A 27 -0.78 -14.50 6.07
CA ASN A 27 0.40 -13.90 5.45
C ASN A 27 0.06 -12.93 4.32
N ALA A 28 -1.21 -12.57 4.15
CA ALA A 28 -1.61 -11.50 3.24
C ALA A 28 -0.97 -10.17 3.70
N LEU A 29 -0.58 -9.34 2.73
CA LEU A 29 0.00 -8.02 3.03
C LEU A 29 -1.07 -7.10 3.64
N GLU A 30 -0.90 -6.68 4.89
CA GLU A 30 -1.85 -5.76 5.54
C GLU A 30 -1.37 -4.31 5.60
N THR A 31 -0.06 -4.09 5.69
CA THR A 31 0.54 -2.74 5.75
C THR A 31 1.63 -2.60 4.70
N LEU A 32 1.48 -1.61 3.82
CA LEU A 32 2.45 -1.23 2.81
C LEU A 32 3.13 0.10 3.19
N LEU A 33 4.39 -0.02 3.62
CA LEU A 33 5.27 1.13 3.81
C LEU A 33 6.03 1.43 2.52
N ILE A 34 6.07 2.70 2.10
CA ILE A 34 6.73 3.13 0.86
C ILE A 34 7.70 4.27 1.20
N HIS A 35 8.93 4.21 0.70
CA HIS A 35 9.85 5.32 0.85
C HIS A 35 9.32 6.56 0.10
N GLU A 36 9.25 7.71 0.79
CA GLU A 36 8.68 8.96 0.25
C GLU A 36 9.24 9.39 -1.13
N LYS A 37 10.52 9.12 -1.42
CA LYS A 37 11.18 9.50 -2.67
C LYS A 37 10.64 8.77 -3.90
N ILE A 38 10.09 7.57 -3.71
CA ILE A 38 9.50 6.78 -4.81
C ILE A 38 7.98 6.82 -4.80
N ALA A 39 7.35 7.42 -3.78
CA ALA A 39 5.90 7.38 -3.58
C ALA A 39 5.10 7.76 -4.82
N LYS A 40 5.44 8.90 -5.44
CA LYS A 40 4.75 9.38 -6.65
C LYS A 40 4.77 8.35 -7.78
N ASN A 41 5.95 7.84 -8.10
CA ASN A 41 6.13 6.93 -9.23
C ASN A 41 5.52 5.57 -8.92
N PHE A 42 5.75 5.06 -7.70
CA PHE A 42 5.32 3.73 -7.33
C PHE A 42 3.79 3.65 -7.12
N ILE A 43 3.18 4.65 -6.47
CA ILE A 43 1.72 4.67 -6.28
C ILE A 43 0.99 4.80 -7.62
N SER A 44 1.54 5.57 -8.56
CA SER A 44 0.98 5.68 -9.92
C SER A 44 0.96 4.33 -10.66
N LEU A 45 1.95 3.46 -10.41
CA LEU A 45 1.99 2.09 -10.95
C LEU A 45 1.05 1.14 -10.21
N LEU A 46 0.86 1.33 -8.90
CA LEU A 46 -0.02 0.49 -8.06
C LEU A 46 -1.51 0.68 -8.38
N ILE A 47 -1.95 1.94 -8.53
CA ILE A 47 -3.37 2.30 -8.69
C ILE A 47 -4.09 1.43 -9.74
N PRO A 48 -3.66 1.35 -11.02
CA PRO A 48 -4.41 0.62 -12.03
C PRO A 48 -4.48 -0.89 -11.75
N GLU A 49 -3.50 -1.45 -11.04
CA GLU A 49 -3.54 -2.86 -10.67
C GLU A 49 -4.50 -3.09 -9.49
N PHE A 50 -4.44 -2.22 -8.47
CA PHE A 50 -5.35 -2.28 -7.32
C PHE A 50 -6.81 -2.03 -7.70
N GLU A 51 -7.08 -1.22 -8.73
CA GLU A 51 -8.44 -0.99 -9.24
C GLU A 51 -9.07 -2.27 -9.81
N LYS A 52 -8.27 -3.11 -10.49
CA LYS A 52 -8.77 -4.40 -11.04
C LYS A 52 -9.28 -5.34 -9.95
N PHE A 53 -8.64 -5.30 -8.78
CA PHE A 53 -9.01 -6.12 -7.61
C PHE A 53 -9.92 -5.38 -6.63
N LYS A 54 -10.26 -4.11 -6.91
CA LYS A 54 -11.06 -3.23 -6.04
C LYS A 54 -10.51 -3.16 -4.62
N VAL A 55 -9.19 -2.98 -4.51
CA VAL A 55 -8.52 -2.91 -3.21
C VAL A 55 -8.90 -1.62 -2.48
N LYS A 56 -9.36 -1.73 -1.24
CA LYS A 56 -9.60 -0.59 -0.34
C LYS A 56 -8.29 -0.12 0.26
N ILE A 57 -8.09 1.19 0.32
CA ILE A 57 -6.84 1.80 0.78
C ILE A 57 -7.11 2.60 2.04
N HIS A 58 -6.44 2.24 3.13
CA HIS A 58 -6.40 3.03 4.36
C HIS A 58 -5.09 3.81 4.41
N ALA A 59 -5.11 5.04 3.88
CA ALA A 59 -3.90 5.84 3.69
C ALA A 59 -3.63 6.77 4.88
N HIS A 60 -2.39 6.77 5.36
CA HIS A 60 -1.88 7.81 6.25
C HIS A 60 -1.98 9.19 5.59
N GLU A 61 -2.01 10.26 6.39
CA GLU A 61 -2.14 11.63 5.90
C GLU A 61 -1.10 12.01 4.83
N ASN A 62 0.12 11.48 4.96
CA ASN A 62 1.22 11.73 4.02
C ASN A 62 1.09 10.95 2.70
N ALA A 63 0.22 9.94 2.63
CA ALA A 63 -0.03 9.13 1.43
C ALA A 63 -1.37 9.47 0.75
N LEU A 64 -2.32 10.06 1.48
CA LEU A 64 -3.71 10.24 1.05
C LEU A 64 -3.84 10.92 -0.33
N ALA A 65 -3.12 12.03 -0.52
CA ALA A 65 -3.21 12.84 -1.74
C ALA A 65 -2.78 12.09 -3.01
N TYR A 66 -1.98 11.02 -2.90
CA TYR A 66 -1.53 10.24 -4.04
C TYR A 66 -2.65 9.39 -4.66
N PHE A 67 -3.73 9.14 -3.91
CA PHE A 67 -4.85 8.31 -4.37
C PHE A 67 -6.08 9.13 -4.82
N ASN A 68 -6.05 10.47 -4.72
CA ASN A 68 -7.21 11.34 -5.00
C ASN A 68 -7.81 11.19 -6.40
N ASN A 69 -7.02 10.77 -7.39
CA ASN A 69 -7.47 10.59 -8.77
C ASN A 69 -7.70 9.12 -9.14
N SER A 70 -7.74 8.21 -8.16
CA SER A 70 -8.04 6.79 -8.38
C SER A 70 -9.54 6.51 -8.24
N ASN A 71 -9.99 5.41 -8.81
CA ASN A 71 -11.34 4.85 -8.61
C ASN A 71 -11.41 3.91 -7.40
N LEU A 72 -10.39 3.94 -6.53
CA LEU A 72 -10.33 3.11 -5.33
C LEU A 72 -11.17 3.72 -4.20
N GLU A 73 -11.67 2.87 -3.31
CA GLU A 73 -12.18 3.32 -2.02
C GLU A 73 -10.99 3.67 -1.11
N VAL A 74 -10.84 4.96 -0.80
CA VAL A 74 -9.72 5.47 -0.01
C VAL A 74 -10.24 6.08 1.29
N PHE A 75 -9.71 5.60 2.40
CA PHE A 75 -10.01 6.04 3.75
C PHE A 75 -8.78 6.69 4.37
N LYS A 76 -8.99 7.74 5.15
CA LYS A 76 -7.91 8.28 5.99
C LYS A 76 -7.65 7.29 7.13
N ALA A 77 -6.40 6.89 7.30
CA ALA A 77 -5.97 6.06 8.42
C ALA A 77 -6.16 6.79 9.76
N ASP A 78 -6.64 6.06 10.76
CA ASP A 78 -6.72 6.45 12.17
C ASP A 78 -5.62 5.74 13.00
N GLU A 79 -5.67 5.91 14.32
CA GLU A 79 -4.67 5.36 15.24
C GLU A 79 -4.60 3.82 15.22
N ASN A 80 -5.71 3.13 14.94
CA ASN A 80 -5.77 1.66 14.97
C ASN A 80 -5.56 1.01 13.59
N THR A 81 -5.56 1.82 12.53
CA THR A 81 -5.47 1.36 11.13
C THR A 81 -4.22 0.52 10.87
N PHE A 82 -3.10 0.80 11.52
CA PHE A 82 -1.84 0.07 11.31
C PHE A 82 -1.73 -1.21 12.15
N ASP A 83 -2.59 -1.37 13.15
CA ASP A 83 -2.72 -2.59 13.97
C ASP A 83 -3.86 -3.51 13.50
N THR A 84 -4.56 -3.12 12.43
CA THR A 84 -5.74 -3.84 11.92
C THR A 84 -5.33 -4.95 10.94
N GLU A 85 -5.79 -6.18 11.20
CA GLU A 85 -5.76 -7.28 10.23
C GLU A 85 -7.04 -7.22 9.38
N TRP A 86 -6.90 -7.00 8.07
CA TRP A 86 -8.05 -6.74 7.21
C TRP A 86 -8.75 -8.01 6.74
N LEU A 87 -7.98 -9.07 6.43
CA LEU A 87 -8.50 -10.34 5.87
C LEU A 87 -9.42 -10.17 4.63
N ASP A 88 -9.32 -9.02 3.97
CA ASP A 88 -10.08 -8.60 2.80
C ASP A 88 -9.11 -7.99 1.77
N PHE A 89 -9.59 -7.62 0.59
CA PHE A 89 -8.87 -6.76 -0.34
C PHE A 89 -8.80 -5.32 0.19
N ALA A 90 -8.17 -5.14 1.34
CA ALA A 90 -7.91 -3.85 1.97
C ALA A 90 -6.49 -3.82 2.55
N LEU A 91 -5.79 -2.68 2.49
CA LEU A 91 -4.52 -2.52 3.19
C LEU A 91 -4.28 -1.09 3.65
N SER A 92 -3.39 -0.97 4.63
CA SER A 92 -2.92 0.30 5.17
C SER A 92 -1.68 0.77 4.41
N VAL A 93 -1.61 2.06 4.03
CA VAL A 93 -0.48 2.63 3.28
C VAL A 93 0.10 3.83 4.02
N LYS A 94 1.42 3.85 4.21
CA LYS A 94 2.14 4.99 4.83
C LYS A 94 3.44 5.27 4.09
N LEU A 95 3.76 6.55 3.95
CA LEU A 95 5.09 6.96 3.48
C LEU A 95 6.06 7.09 4.66
N VAL A 96 7.28 6.63 4.46
CA VAL A 96 8.37 6.70 5.45
C VAL A 96 9.64 7.26 4.81
N LYS A 97 10.53 7.82 5.63
CA LYS A 97 11.78 8.47 5.18
C LYS A 97 12.89 7.49 4.88
N ASP A 98 12.96 6.40 5.64
CA ASP A 98 14.03 5.41 5.59
C ASP A 98 13.60 4.09 6.23
N CYS A 99 14.56 3.16 6.32
CA CYS A 99 14.34 1.86 6.93
C CYS A 99 14.17 1.94 8.46
N ASP A 100 14.72 2.95 9.13
CA ASP A 100 14.63 3.08 10.59
C ASP A 100 13.21 3.49 10.99
N GLU A 101 12.56 4.37 10.23
CA GLU A 101 11.13 4.68 10.40
C GLU A 101 10.21 3.51 9.99
N ALA A 102 10.72 2.54 9.23
CA ALA A 102 9.94 1.39 8.75
C ALA A 102 9.92 0.19 9.72
N ILE A 103 10.77 0.19 10.76
CA ILE A 103 10.89 -0.86 11.78
C ILE A 103 10.02 -0.50 12.99
#